data_AF-A0A7X7RCZ4-F1
#
_entry.id   AF-A0A7X7RCZ4-F1
#
_cell.length_a   1.000
_cell.length_b   1.000
_cell.length_c   1.000
_cell.angle_alpha   90.00
_cell.angle_beta   90.00
_cell.angle_gamma   90.00
#
_symmetry.space_group_name_H-M   'P 1'
#
loop_
_entity.id
_entity.type
_entity.pdbx_description
1 polymer ?
#
loop_
_entity_poly.entity_id
_entity_poly.type
_entity_poly.pdbx_seq_one_letter_code
_entity_poly.pdbx_strand_id
1 'polypeptide(L)' 'MEKYICNICGYVYDPAENDGVAFTDLPDDWVCPDCGADKSNFSLCEGDC' A
#
# COMPACT_ATOMS: atom_id res chain seq x y z
N MET A 1 8.98 0.69 9.04
CA MET A 1 7.97 -0.15 8.38
C MET A 1 7.98 0.18 6.91
N GLU A 2 7.79 -0.82 6.06
CA GLU A 2 7.87 -0.68 4.61
C GLU A 2 6.58 -0.04 4.08
N LYS A 3 6.71 1.09 3.38
CA LYS A 3 5.58 1.74 2.71
C LYS A 3 5.42 1.18 1.30
N TYR A 4 4.20 1.19 0.80
CA TYR A 4 3.88 0.70 -0.54
C TYR A 4 3.14 1.77 -1.33
N ILE A 5 3.54 2.00 -2.57
CA ILE A 5 2.89 2.96 -3.47
C ILE A 5 2.09 2.23 -4.55
N CYS A 6 0.86 2.69 -4.77
CA CYS A 6 0.01 2.24 -5.86
C CYS A 6 0.54 2.80 -7.17
N ASN A 7 0.96 1.94 -8.09
CA ASN A 7 1.49 2.34 -9.39
C ASN A 7 0.42 2.91 -10.35
N ILE A 8 -0.86 2.78 -9.99
CA ILE A 8 -1.99 3.26 -10.80
C ILE A 8 -2.36 4.71 -10.48
N CYS A 9 -2.45 5.05 -9.18
CA CYS A 9 -2.95 6.36 -8.75
C CYS A 9 -1.96 7.15 -7.86
N GLY A 10 -0.88 6.52 -7.38
CA GLY A 10 0.09 7.15 -6.49
C GLY A 10 -0.26 7.10 -5.00
N TYR A 11 -1.36 6.46 -4.61
CA TYR A 11 -1.70 6.25 -3.20
C TYR A 11 -0.56 5.55 -2.45
N VAL A 12 -0.16 6.07 -1.29
CA VAL A 12 0.87 5.49 -0.44
C VAL A 12 0.21 4.84 0.79
N TYR A 13 0.42 3.54 0.93
CA TYR A 13 0.12 2.82 2.15
C TYR A 13 1.27 2.98 3.15
N ASP A 14 1.01 3.68 4.25
CA ASP A 14 1.92 3.78 5.39
C ASP A 14 1.41 2.93 6.57
N PRO A 15 2.12 1.86 6.97
CA PRO A 15 1.78 1.09 8.16
C PRO A 15 1.62 1.94 9.43
N ALA A 16 2.35 3.05 9.57
CA ALA A 16 2.26 3.93 10.75
C ALA A 16 0.89 4.63 10.84
N GLU A 17 0.21 4.86 9.72
CA GLU A 17 -1.14 5.41 9.65
C GLU A 17 -2.22 4.32 9.80
N ASN A 18 -1.83 3.05 9.77
CA ASN A 18 -2.71 1.88 9.78
C ASN A 18 -2.44 0.99 11.00
N ASP A 19 -2.31 1.59 12.19
CA ASP A 19 -2.07 0.89 13.48
C ASP A 19 -0.85 -0.06 13.48
N GLY A 20 0.13 0.17 12.59
CA GLY A 20 1.31 -0.67 12.42
C GLY A 20 1.06 -1.96 11.62
N VAL A 21 -0.07 -2.09 10.93
CA VAL A 21 -0.34 -3.24 10.04
C VAL A 21 0.57 -3.14 8.81
N ALA A 22 1.32 -4.21 8.51
CA ALA A 22 2.15 -4.23 7.33
C ALA A 22 1.31 -4.45 6.06
N PHE A 23 1.74 -3.91 4.93
CA PHE A 23 1.05 -4.11 3.65
C PHE A 23 0.93 -5.59 3.27
N THR A 24 1.96 -6.37 3.60
CA THR A 24 1.98 -7.82 3.39
C THR A 24 0.93 -8.56 4.22
N ASP A 25 0.53 -8.01 5.37
CA ASP A 25 -0.46 -8.60 6.28
C ASP A 25 -1.90 -8.23 5.90
N LEU A 26 -2.10 -7.32 4.95
CA LEU A 26 -3.43 -6.98 4.45
C LEU A 26 -4.10 -8.21 3.80
N PRO A 27 -5.43 -8.37 3.92
CA PRO A 27 -6.18 -9.41 3.23
C PRO A 27 -5.92 -9.44 1.71
N ASP A 28 -6.06 -10.62 1.09
CA ASP A 28 -5.84 -10.78 -0.36
C ASP A 28 -6.87 -10.03 -1.22
N ASP A 29 -8.05 -9.75 -0.66
CA ASP A 29 -9.14 -8.98 -1.28
C ASP A 29 -9.04 -7.47 -1.00
N TRP A 30 -8.02 -7.03 -0.27
CA TRP A 30 -7.78 -5.61 -0.07
C TRP A 30 -7.45 -4.93 -1.41
N VAL A 31 -8.03 -3.75 -1.59
CA VAL A 31 -7.84 -2.91 -2.78
C VAL A 31 -7.43 -1.51 -2.36
N CYS A 32 -6.74 -0.81 -3.27
CA CYS A 32 -6.39 0.59 -3.11
C CYS A 32 -7.66 1.41 -2.80
N PRO A 33 -7.68 2.18 -1.69
CA PRO A 33 -8.86 2.95 -1.32
C PRO A 33 -9.18 4.08 -2.30
N ASP A 34 -8.17 4.57 -3.03
CA ASP A 34 -8.34 5.69 -3.98
C ASP A 34 -8.83 5.23 -5.36
N CYS A 35 -8.37 4.08 -5.86
CA CYS A 35 -8.65 3.66 -7.24
C CYS A 35 -9.19 2.23 -7.41
N GLY A 36 -9.25 1.44 -6.33
CA GLY A 36 -9.73 0.05 -6.37
C GLY A 36 -8.77 -0.95 -7.02
N ALA A 37 -7.53 -0.57 -7.32
CA ALA A 37 -6.52 -1.50 -7.81
C ALA A 37 -6.13 -2.53 -6.73
N ASP A 38 -5.93 -3.77 -7.13
CA ASP A 38 -5.50 -4.85 -6.23
C ASP A 38 -4.06 -4.65 -5.70
N LYS A 39 -3.67 -5.47 -4.72
CA LYS A 39 -2.33 -5.46 -4.12
C LYS A 39 -1.18 -5.70 -5.11
N SER A 40 -1.42 -6.35 -6.25
CA SER A 40 -0.38 -6.60 -7.25
C SER A 40 0.07 -5.33 -7.98
N ASN A 41 -0.75 -4.27 -7.92
CA ASN A 41 -0.44 -2.97 -8.48
C ASN A 41 0.37 -2.07 -7.53
N PHE A 42 0.82 -2.59 -6.39
CA PHE A 42 1.66 -1.86 -5.45
C PHE A 42 3.12 -2.28 -5.55
N SER A 43 4.01 -1.31 -5.38
CA SER A 43 5.44 -1.54 -5.28
C SER A 43 5.97 -1.03 -3.95
N LEU A 44 6.98 -1.73 -3.41
CA LEU A 44 7.72 -1.27 -2.25
C LEU A 44 8.27 0.12 -2.57
N CYS A 45 7.94 1.08 -1.72
CA CYS A 45 8.45 2.42 -1.86
C CYS A 45 9.86 2.47 -1.25
N GLU A 46 10.88 2.26 -2.08
CA GLU A 46 12.28 2.42 -1.67
C GLU A 46 12.67 3.91 -1.73
N GLY A 47 12.52 4.66 -0.63
CA GLY A 47 12.98 6.05 -0.52
C GLY A 47 12.00 7.02 0.15
N ASP A 48 12.15 8.33 -0.11
CA ASP A 48 11.30 9.41 0.42
C ASP A 48 9.93 9.49 -0.30
N CYS A 49 9.09 8.48 -0.05
CA CYS A 49 7.65 8.69 0.08
C CYS A 49 7.26 8.59 1.57
#